data_AF-A0A355II72-F1
#
_entry.id   AF-A0A355II72-F1
#
_cell.length_a   1.000
_cell.length_b   1.000
_cell.length_c   1.000
_cell.angle_alpha   90.00
_cell.angle_beta   90.00
_cell.angle_gamma   90.00
#
_symmetry.space_group_name_H-M   'P 1'
#
loop_
_entity.id
_entity.type
_entity.pdbx_description
1 polymer ?
#
loop_
_entity_poly.entity_id
_entity_poly.type
_entity_poly.pdbx_seq_one_letter_code
_entity_poly.pdbx_strand_id
1 'polypeptide(L)' 'LSFYKSCGFVTSHRVENFFTDNYDHLMYDGDIQLVDMVYLKKELH' A
#
# COMPACT_ATOMS: atom_id res chain seq x y z
N LEU A 1 -1.67 5.02 6.20
CA LEU A 1 -2.14 5.87 5.07
C LEU A 1 -2.31 7.35 5.43
N SER A 2 -2.94 7.69 6.56
CA SER A 2 -3.25 9.09 6.93
C SER A 2 -2.03 10.01 6.96
N PHE A 3 -0.87 9.51 7.41
CA PHE A 3 0.40 10.25 7.38
C PHE A 3 0.77 10.72 5.96
N TYR A 4 0.86 9.81 4.99
CA TYR A 4 1.20 10.16 3.61
C TYR A 4 0.19 11.13 2.99
N LYS A 5 -1.11 10.93 3.26
CA LYS A 5 -2.15 11.87 2.82
C LYS A 5 -1.94 13.28 3.37
N SER A 6 -1.56 13.39 4.64
CA SER A 6 -1.24 14.70 5.27
C SER A 6 -0.01 15.37 4.64
N CYS A 7 0.94 14.58 4.10
CA CYS A 7 2.11 15.06 3.37
C CYS A 7 1.82 15.45 1.90
N GLY A 8 0.56 15.39 1.47
CA GLY A 8 0.12 15.72 0.11
C GLY A 8 0.18 14.55 -0.88
N PHE A 9 0.39 13.31 -0.42
CA PHE A 9 0.25 12.15 -1.30
C PHE A 9 -1.23 11.80 -1.50
N VAL A 10 -1.58 11.42 -2.73
CA VAL A 10 -2.90 10.91 -3.08
C VAL A 10 -2.80 9.45 -3.51
N THR A 11 -3.87 8.69 -3.30
CA THR A 11 -3.95 7.32 -3.82
C THR A 11 -3.93 7.36 -5.34
N SER A 12 -3.04 6.57 -5.96
CA SER A 12 -3.00 6.39 -7.41
C SER A 12 -3.88 5.20 -7.82
N HIS A 13 -3.54 4.01 -7.33
CA HIS A 13 -4.27 2.77 -7.61
C HIS A 13 -3.92 1.71 -6.55
N ARG A 14 -4.66 0.61 -6.57
CA ARG A 14 -4.44 -0.58 -5.76
C ARG A 14 -4.07 -1.73 -6.68
N VAL A 15 -3.12 -2.55 -6.25
CA VAL A 15 -2.80 -3.83 -6.88
C VAL A 15 -3.28 -4.93 -5.95
N GLU A 16 -4.27 -5.68 -6.41
CA GLU A 16 -4.84 -6.81 -5.67
C GLU A 16 -3.83 -7.97 -5.60
N ASN A 17 -3.81 -8.68 -4.47
CA ASN A 17 -2.97 -9.84 -4.17
C ASN A 17 -1.46 -9.60 -4.31
N PHE A 18 -1.00 -8.35 -4.37
CA PHE A 18 0.40 -8.03 -4.56
C PHE A 18 1.33 -8.76 -3.59
N PHE A 19 1.01 -8.78 -2.30
CA PHE A 19 1.89 -9.41 -1.30
C PHE A 19 1.88 -10.93 -1.41
N THR A 20 0.73 -11.56 -1.64
CA THR A 20 0.62 -13.02 -1.76
C THR A 20 1.19 -13.55 -3.07
N ASP A 21 1.17 -12.74 -4.13
CA ASP A 21 1.66 -13.15 -5.46
C ASP A 21 3.18 -12.94 -5.61
N ASN A 22 3.77 -12.02 -4.83
CA ASN A 22 5.18 -11.67 -4.95
C ASN A 22 6.06 -12.18 -3.80
N TYR A 23 5.47 -12.65 -2.70
CA TYR A 23 6.21 -13.17 -1.55
C TYR A 23 5.69 -14.53 -1.11
N ASP A 24 6.61 -15.47 -0.88
CA ASP A 24 6.29 -16.87 -0.53
C ASP A 24 5.78 -17.05 0.91
N HIS A 25 5.59 -15.95 1.66
CA HIS A 25 5.10 -15.98 3.04
C HIS A 25 4.07 -14.88 3.28
N LEU A 26 3.15 -15.16 4.19
CA LEU A 26 2.10 -14.22 4.58
C LEU A 26 2.70 -13.08 5.40
N MET A 27 2.34 -11.85 5.07
CA MET A 27 2.75 -10.64 5.79
C MET A 27 1.60 -10.10 6.62
N TYR A 28 1.90 -9.55 7.80
CA TYR A 28 0.91 -9.01 8.73
C TYR A 28 1.37 -7.67 9.32
N ASP A 29 0.42 -6.76 9.52
CA ASP A 29 0.56 -5.55 10.33
C ASP A 29 -0.37 -5.69 11.55
N GLY A 30 0.20 -6.05 12.70
CA GLY A 30 -0.56 -6.54 13.85
C GLY A 30 -1.34 -7.79 13.48
N ASP A 31 -2.67 -7.76 13.65
CA ASP A 31 -3.56 -8.87 13.32
C ASP A 31 -4.14 -8.79 11.89
N ILE A 32 -3.71 -7.82 11.08
CA ILE A 32 -4.23 -7.58 9.72
C ILE A 32 -3.26 -8.18 8.71
N GLN A 33 -3.74 -9.12 7.90
CA GLN A 33 -2.96 -9.66 6.79
C GLN A 33 -2.81 -8.62 5.67
N LEU A 34 -1.58 -8.43 5.21
CA LEU A 34 -1.28 -7.61 4.05
C LEU A 34 -1.43 -8.48 2.79
N VAL A 35 -2.45 -8.18 1.99
CA VAL A 35 -2.74 -8.89 0.73
C VAL A 35 -2.51 -7.97 -0.46
N ASP A 36 -3.06 -6.76 -0.39
CA ASP A 36 -3.01 -5.81 -1.50
C ASP A 36 -2.02 -4.66 -1.24
N MET A 37 -1.46 -4.13 -2.32
CA MET A 37 -0.58 -2.96 -2.29
C MET A 37 -1.33 -1.72 -2.76
N VAL A 38 -1.19 -0.60 -2.04
CA VAL A 38 -1.77 0.69 -2.44
C VAL A 38 -0.65 1.65 -2.82
N TYR A 39 -0.59 2.00 -4.10
CA TYR A 39 0.37 2.99 -4.60
C TYR A 39 -0.14 4.41 -4.33
N LEU A 40 0.74 5.23 -3.76
CA LEU A 40 0.52 6.64 -3.54
C LEU A 40 1.40 7.45 -4.48
N LYS A 41 0.88 8.58 -4.96
CA LYS A 41 1.64 9.53 -5.78
C LYS A 41 1.57 10.93 -5.19
N LYS A 42 2.59 11.73 -5.45
CA LYS A 42 2.63 13.16 -5.12
C LYS A 42 3.22 13.88 -6.33
N GLU A 43 2.50 14.86 -6.83
CA GLU A 43 3.00 15.73 -7.90
C GLU A 43 4.08 16.64 -7.30
N LEU A 44 5.27 16.65 -7.91
CA LEU A 44 6.36 17.57 -7.55
C LEU A 44 6.37 18.68 -8.59
N HIS A 45 6.28 19.93 -8.12
CA HIS A 45 6.36 21.13 -8.96
C HIS A 45 7.81 21.57 -9.13
#